data_AF-A0A0Q7FBB6-F1
#
_entry.id   AF-A0A0Q7FBB6-F1
#
_cell.length_a   1.000
_cell.length_b   1.000
_cell.length_c   1.000
_cell.angle_alpha   90.00
_cell.angle_beta   90.00
_cell.angle_gamma   90.00
#
_symmetry.space_group_name_H-M   'P 1'
#
loop_
_entity.id
_entity.type
_entity.pdbx_description
1 polymer ?
#
loop_
_entity_poly.entity_id
_entity_poly.type
_entity_poly.pdbx_seq_one_letter_code
_entity_poly.pdbx_strand_id
1 'polypeptide(L)'
;MNGQGRKTVKLMSITAALKQHAIPLHAQAILQMLIWARLVEEVEYLSSTGSGEVKTFQRLTHIGLEYGENVATLSPTKTEIKILPNSLPALIRECHRGFTEYLANK
;
A
#
# COMPACT_ATOMS: atom_id res chain seq x y z
N MET A 1 -35.62 -8.37 -12.94
CA MET A 1 -34.26 -8.88 -13.19
C MET A 1 -33.39 -7.69 -13.57
N ASN A 2 -32.30 -7.42 -12.85
CA ASN A 2 -31.14 -6.65 -13.32
C ASN A 2 -30.00 -6.84 -12.32
N GLY A 3 -29.38 -8.02 -12.39
CA GLY A 3 -28.11 -8.28 -11.73
C GLY A 3 -27.00 -7.57 -12.50
N GLN A 4 -26.77 -6.29 -12.21
CA GLN A 4 -25.52 -5.64 -12.60
C GLN A 4 -24.41 -6.31 -11.80
N GLY A 5 -23.75 -7.27 -12.44
CA GLY A 5 -22.52 -7.86 -11.92
C GLY A 5 -21.54 -6.72 -11.65
N ARG A 6 -21.33 -6.40 -10.37
CA ARG A 6 -20.20 -5.57 -9.95
C ARG A 6 -18.96 -6.26 -10.50
N LYS A 7 -18.33 -5.67 -11.53
CA LYS A 7 -16.97 -6.04 -11.91
C LYS A 7 -16.13 -5.84 -10.66
N THR A 8 -15.72 -6.93 -10.02
CA THR A 8 -14.76 -6.91 -8.93
C THR A 8 -13.50 -6.26 -9.46
N VAL A 9 -13.17 -5.07 -8.95
CA VAL A 9 -11.93 -4.40 -9.32
C VAL A 9 -10.79 -5.25 -8.77
N LYS A 10 -9.99 -5.83 -9.66
CA LYS A 10 -8.88 -6.70 -9.27
C LYS A 10 -7.80 -5.86 -8.59
N LEU A 11 -7.64 -6.03 -7.28
CA LEU A 11 -6.52 -5.53 -6.51
C LEU A 11 -5.19 -6.08 -7.03
N MET A 12 -4.13 -5.29 -6.95
CA MET A 12 -2.81 -5.70 -7.41
C MET A 12 -1.68 -5.14 -6.54
N SER A 13 -0.50 -5.72 -6.66
CA SER A 13 0.69 -5.17 -6.00
C SER A 13 1.10 -3.84 -6.64
N ILE A 14 1.84 -3.01 -5.90
CA ILE A 14 2.42 -1.76 -6.42
C ILE A 14 3.24 -2.04 -7.69
N THR A 15 4.07 -3.09 -7.69
CA THR A 15 4.86 -3.50 -8.86
C THR A 15 3.99 -3.81 -10.07
N ALA A 16 2.86 -4.50 -9.89
CA ALA A 16 1.96 -4.83 -10.99
C ALA A 16 1.26 -3.58 -11.53
N ALA A 17 0.83 -2.66 -10.67
CA ALA A 17 0.20 -1.43 -11.09
C ALA A 17 1.18 -0.53 -11.87
N LEU A 18 2.42 -0.38 -11.38
CA LEU A 18 3.45 0.40 -12.09
C LEU A 18 3.72 -0.17 -13.48
N LYS A 19 3.82 -1.50 -13.61
CA LYS A 19 3.97 -2.18 -14.91
C LYS A 19 2.79 -1.95 -15.83
N GLN A 20 1.55 -2.05 -15.31
CA GLN A 20 0.34 -1.85 -16.10
C GLN A 20 0.26 -0.42 -16.67
N HIS A 21 0.71 0.58 -15.92
CA HIS A 21 0.73 1.98 -16.34
C HIS A 21 2.04 2.42 -17.02
N ALA A 22 2.94 1.47 -17.33
CA ALA A 22 4.25 1.73 -17.94
C ALA A 22 5.09 2.80 -17.18
N ILE A 23 4.99 2.83 -15.85
CA ILE A 23 5.70 3.80 -15.01
C ILE A 23 7.07 3.22 -14.63
N PRO A 24 8.19 3.89 -14.97
CA PRO A 24 9.55 3.38 -14.75
C PRO A 24 10.05 3.66 -13.32
N LEU A 25 9.23 3.35 -12.32
CA LEU A 25 9.58 3.49 -10.90
C LEU A 25 9.67 2.12 -10.22
N HIS A 26 10.48 2.05 -9.17
CA HIS A 26 10.54 0.88 -8.31
C HIS A 26 9.48 0.94 -7.22
N ALA A 27 8.86 -0.20 -6.92
CA ALA A 27 7.85 -0.29 -5.87
C ALA A 27 8.38 0.17 -4.49
N GLN A 28 9.67 -0.07 -4.19
CA GLN A 28 10.31 0.40 -2.96
C GLN A 28 10.32 1.94 -2.84
N ALA A 29 10.55 2.65 -3.95
CA ALA A 29 10.51 4.11 -3.96
C ALA A 29 9.09 4.63 -3.71
N ILE A 30 8.09 4.01 -4.35
CA ILE A 30 6.67 4.33 -4.07
C ILE A 30 6.34 4.07 -2.61
N LEU A 31 6.76 2.93 -2.05
CA LEU A 31 6.50 2.58 -0.67
C LEU A 31 7.09 3.60 0.31
N GLN A 32 8.31 4.06 0.05
CA GLN A 32 8.93 5.13 0.83
C GLN A 32 8.14 6.44 0.74
N MET A 33 7.66 6.80 -0.44
CA MET A 33 6.82 8.00 -0.61
C MET A 33 5.45 7.88 0.08
N LEU A 34 4.87 6.69 0.14
CA LEU A 34 3.63 6.44 0.88
C LEU A 34 3.81 6.69 2.38
N ILE A 35 4.97 6.35 2.93
CA ILE A 35 5.31 6.64 4.33
C ILE A 35 5.40 8.15 4.55
N TRP A 36 6.08 8.88 3.66
CA TRP A 36 6.14 10.35 3.75
C TRP A 36 4.76 10.99 3.63
N ALA A 37 3.87 10.42 2.80
CA ALA A 37 2.49 10.85 2.64
C ALA A 37 1.55 10.42 3.78
N ARG A 38 2.04 9.67 4.79
CA ARG A 38 1.25 9.10 5.90
C ARG A 38 0.12 8.15 5.46
N LEU A 39 0.30 7.53 4.29
CA LEU A 39 -0.63 6.54 3.73
C LEU A 39 -0.30 5.11 4.17
N VAL A 40 0.90 4.89 4.69
CA VAL A 40 1.39 3.60 5.20
C VAL A 40 1.95 3.79 6.59
N GLU A 41 1.72 2.81 7.46
CA GLU A 41 2.29 2.71 8.79
C GLU A 41 3.04 1.39 8.98
N GLU A 42 4.01 1.39 9.91
CA GLU A 42 4.72 0.19 10.34
C GLU A 42 4.04 -0.38 11.60
N VAL A 43 3.76 -1.67 11.57
CA VAL A 43 3.05 -2.39 12.63
C VAL A 43 3.94 -3.49 13.17
N GLU A 44 4.14 -3.47 14.48
CA GLU A 44 4.87 -4.49 15.22
C GLU A 44 3.97 -5.69 15.55
N TYR A 45 4.56 -6.88 15.52
CA TYR A 45 3.92 -8.11 15.98
C TYR A 45 4.98 -9.09 16.53
N LEU A 46 4.56 -9.91 17.50
CA LEU A 46 5.42 -10.96 18.05
C LEU A 46 5.55 -12.13 17.06
N SER A 47 6.77 -12.60 16.84
CA SER A 47 7.03 -13.77 15.99
C SER A 47 6.34 -15.00 16.55
N SER A 48 5.46 -15.62 15.74
CA SER A 48 4.73 -16.84 16.08
C SER A 48 5.62 -18.09 16.17
N THR A 49 6.91 -17.99 15.82
CA THR A 49 7.89 -19.08 15.84
C THR A 49 8.52 -19.31 17.22
N GLY A 50 8.05 -18.62 18.27
CA GLY A 50 8.58 -18.77 19.64
C GLY A 50 9.96 -18.13 19.87
N SER A 51 10.49 -17.37 18.91
CA SER A 51 11.79 -16.69 19.04
C SER A 51 11.76 -15.47 19.97
N GLY A 52 10.58 -14.99 20.38
CA GLY A 52 10.42 -13.75 21.15
C GLY A 52 10.75 -12.47 20.36
N GLU A 53 11.13 -12.61 19.09
CA GLU A 53 11.46 -11.47 18.23
C GLU A 53 10.21 -10.65 17.90
N VAL A 54 10.32 -9.34 18.11
CA VAL A 54 9.39 -8.36 17.53
C VAL A 54 9.75 -8.21 16.05
N LYS A 55 8.76 -8.40 15.19
CA LYS A 55 8.87 -8.21 13.75
C LYS A 55 7.93 -7.11 13.33
N THR A 56 8.24 -6.45 12.22
CA THR A 56 7.40 -5.40 11.66
C THR A 56 6.87 -5.78 10.29
N PHE A 57 5.71 -5.23 9.94
CA PHE A 57 5.18 -5.23 8.58
C PHE A 57 4.52 -3.88 8.31
N GLN A 58 4.35 -3.57 7.02
CA GLN A 58 3.72 -2.33 6.60
C GLN A 58 2.28 -2.56 6.17
N ARG A 59 1.40 -1.63 6.51
CA ARG A 59 0.00 -1.65 6.08
C ARG A 59 -0.48 -0.25 5.73
N LEU A 60 -1.52 -0.17 4.90
CA LEU A 60 -2.23 1.09 4.63
C LEU A 60 -2.88 1.61 5.92
N THR A 61 -2.76 2.92 6.15
CA THR A 61 -3.52 3.64 7.18
C THR A 61 -4.98 3.80 6.75
N HIS A 62 -5.83 4.33 7.63
CA HIS A 62 -7.23 4.64 7.26
C HIS A 62 -7.35 5.52 6.01
N ILE A 63 -6.44 6.47 5.82
CA ILE A 63 -6.36 7.32 4.61
C ILE A 63 -5.83 6.51 3.42
N GLY A 64 -4.81 5.67 3.66
CA GLY A 64 -4.24 4.79 2.62
C GLY A 64 -5.26 3.82 2.02
N LEU A 65 -6.26 3.39 2.80
CA LEU A 65 -7.32 2.49 2.35
C LEU A 65 -8.23 3.08 1.26
N GLU A 66 -8.19 4.39 1.01
CA GLU A 66 -8.87 4.99 -0.14
C GLU A 66 -8.28 4.51 -1.49
N TYR A 67 -7.02 4.08 -1.47
CA TYR A 67 -6.26 3.71 -2.67
C TYR A 67 -6.13 2.21 -2.85
N GLY A 68 -6.57 1.39 -1.89
CA GLY A 68 -6.25 -0.02 -1.84
C GLY A 68 -6.77 -0.73 -0.60
N GLU A 69 -6.25 -1.93 -0.36
CA GLU A 69 -6.66 -2.77 0.76
C GLU A 69 -5.44 -3.47 1.39
N ASN A 70 -5.56 -3.74 2.68
CA ASN A 70 -4.66 -4.61 3.43
C ASN A 70 -5.18 -6.05 3.34
N VAL A 71 -4.62 -6.84 2.43
CA VAL A 71 -5.08 -8.20 2.17
C VAL A 71 -4.36 -9.17 3.08
N ALA A 72 -5.09 -10.06 3.76
CA ALA A 72 -4.48 -11.08 4.61
C ALA A 72 -3.50 -11.95 3.83
N THR A 73 -2.34 -12.22 4.43
CA THR A 73 -1.37 -13.17 3.89
C THR A 73 -1.65 -14.58 4.44
N LEU A 74 -0.75 -15.55 4.18
CA LEU A 74 -0.80 -16.88 4.81
C LEU A 74 -0.75 -16.82 6.34
N SER A 75 -0.22 -15.73 6.92
CA SER A 75 -0.25 -15.48 8.35
C SER A 75 -1.49 -14.65 8.71
N PRO A 76 -2.30 -15.06 9.71
CA PRO A 76 -3.47 -14.30 10.14
C PRO A 76 -3.11 -12.92 10.72
N THR A 77 -1.84 -12.75 11.13
CA THR A 77 -1.33 -11.53 11.75
C THR A 77 -0.87 -10.48 10.74
N LYS A 78 -0.47 -10.91 9.54
CA LYS A 78 0.14 -10.03 8.54
C LYS A 78 -0.78 -9.78 7.37
N THR A 79 -0.80 -8.54 6.94
CA THR A 79 -1.41 -8.13 5.68
C THR A 79 -0.36 -7.71 4.66
N GLU A 80 -0.69 -7.81 3.39
CA GLU A 80 0.05 -7.21 2.29
C GLU A 80 -0.75 -6.05 1.69
N ILE A 81 -0.06 -4.98 1.32
CA ILE A 81 -0.67 -3.84 0.66
C ILE A 81 -1.00 -4.23 -0.78
N LYS A 82 -2.27 -4.11 -1.14
CA LYS A 82 -2.72 -4.11 -2.53
C LYS A 82 -3.36 -2.78 -2.88
N ILE A 83 -3.23 -2.35 -4.13
CA ILE A 83 -3.80 -1.10 -4.60
C ILE A 83 -4.85 -1.34 -5.68
N LEU A 84 -5.81 -0.42 -5.73
CA LEU A 84 -6.79 -0.31 -6.80
C LEU A 84 -6.05 0.18 -8.06
N PRO A 85 -6.15 -0.52 -9.21
CA PRO A 85 -5.36 -0.15 -10.39
C PRO A 85 -5.65 1.26 -10.91
N ASN A 86 -6.89 1.70 -10.74
CA ASN A 86 -7.37 3.01 -11.18
C ASN A 86 -7.01 4.13 -10.20
N SER A 87 -6.59 3.81 -8.96
CA SER A 87 -6.18 4.81 -7.98
C SER A 87 -4.71 5.24 -8.15
N LEU A 88 -3.91 4.49 -8.91
CA LEU A 88 -2.46 4.72 -9.03
C LEU A 88 -2.08 6.17 -9.40
N PRO A 89 -2.72 6.85 -10.37
CA PRO A 89 -2.39 8.24 -10.65
C PRO A 89 -2.67 9.19 -9.48
N ALA A 90 -3.74 8.96 -8.72
CA ALA A 90 -4.07 9.74 -7.54
C ALA A 90 -3.09 9.44 -6.39
N LEU A 91 -2.77 8.17 -6.18
CA LEU A 91 -1.78 7.71 -5.22
C LEU A 91 -0.41 8.37 -5.46
N ILE A 92 0.05 8.44 -6.71
CA ILE A 92 1.32 9.08 -7.07
C ILE A 92 1.30 10.58 -6.77
N ARG A 93 0.16 11.27 -6.94
CA ARG A 93 0.04 12.69 -6.56
C ARG A 93 0.16 12.88 -5.05
N GLU A 94 -0.45 12.00 -4.25
CA GLU A 94 -0.29 12.04 -2.79
C GLU A 94 1.14 11.71 -2.35
N CYS A 95 1.78 10.73 -2.98
CA CYS A 95 3.20 10.44 -2.79
C CYS A 95 4.07 11.67 -3.04
N HIS A 96 3.81 12.39 -4.14
CA HIS A 96 4.53 13.63 -4.47
C HIS A 96 4.30 14.71 -3.42
N ARG A 97 3.05 14.93 -2.98
CA ARG A 97 2.72 15.87 -1.89
C ARG A 97 3.50 15.53 -0.61
N GLY A 98 3.45 14.27 -0.18
CA GLY A 98 4.16 13.79 1.01
C GLY A 98 5.68 13.98 0.92
N PHE A 99 6.27 13.72 -0.26
CA PHE A 99 7.69 13.99 -0.50
C PHE A 99 8.03 15.48 -0.40
N THR A 100 7.23 16.35 -1.01
CA THR A 100 7.42 17.81 -0.90
C THR A 100 7.34 18.29 0.55
N GLU A 101 6.36 17.81 1.32
CA GLU A 101 6.24 18.12 2.75
C GLU A 101 7.44 17.61 3.56
N TYR A 102 7.93 16.41 3.27
CA TYR A 102 9.13 15.87 3.90
C TYR A 102 10.35 16.77 3.66
N LEU A 103 10.56 17.23 2.42
CA LEU A 103 11.67 18.14 2.10
C LEU A 103 11.54 19.50 2.78
N ALA A 104 10.33 20.04 2.91
CA ALA A 104 10.10 21.34 3.53
C ALA A 104 10.36 21.34 5.05
N ASN A 105 10.31 20.17 5.70
CA ASN A 105 10.49 20.01 7.15
C ASN A 105 11.88 19.46 7.52
N LYS A 106 12.86 19.54 6.61
CA LYS A 106 14.27 19.19 6.83
C LYS A 106 15.13 20.44 6.91
#